data_AF-A0A9R1VIX0-F1
#
_entry.id   AF-A0A9R1VIX0-F1
#
_cell.length_a   1.000
_cell.length_b   1.000
_cell.length_c   1.000
_cell.angle_alpha   90.00
_cell.angle_beta   90.00
_cell.angle_gamma   90.00
#
_symmetry.space_group_name_H-M   'P 1'
#
loop_
_entity.id
_entity.type
_entity.pdbx_description
1 polymer ?
#
loop_
_entity_poly.entity_id
_entity_poly.type
_entity_poly.pdbx_seq_one_letter_code
_entity_poly.pdbx_strand_id
1 'polypeptide(L)'
;MEPAHPSTSAAPPAPPPPPPADYTQYPPEPLTERVLRALEHRLRLLHRSNNDFFILGATGNVYTVTLSAAPSCTCPDRTTPCKHILFVYIRILSISLDDPCLWRRNLHPCQLTRLLSAPVSADAVAGVAIRQRFQEMYLHRAATNPDGKRPPVVAEEGSNCPVCLEEMGRGDRKLVACATCKNPIHEDCFMAWKRSSRRRSTCCVICRARWRDRAEQEKYINLSAYVSEDENDQQGEDYCGVNLIN
;
A
#
# COMPACT_ATOMS: atom_id res chain seq x y z
N MET A 1 -75.19 30.45 41.17
CA MET A 1 -73.81 30.78 40.76
C MET A 1 -72.90 29.77 41.43
N GLU A 2 -72.61 28.68 40.72
CA GLU A 2 -71.67 27.62 41.13
C GLU A 2 -70.43 27.74 40.22
N PRO A 3 -69.19 27.61 40.74
CA PRO A 3 -67.99 27.75 39.93
C PRO A 3 -67.62 26.41 39.26
N ALA A 4 -67.32 26.46 37.96
CA ALA A 4 -66.83 25.32 37.20
C ALA A 4 -65.35 25.03 37.52
N HIS A 5 -65.06 23.79 37.90
CA HIS A 5 -63.69 23.27 38.04
C HIS A 5 -63.12 22.89 36.66
N PRO A 6 -61.88 23.28 36.31
CA PRO A 6 -61.24 22.85 35.07
C PRO A 6 -60.68 21.42 35.23
N SER A 7 -61.12 20.51 34.35
CA SER A 7 -60.61 19.14 34.25
C SER A 7 -59.27 19.12 33.54
N THR A 8 -58.21 18.77 34.27
CA THR A 8 -56.84 18.61 33.76
C THR A 8 -56.75 17.36 32.88
N SER A 9 -56.52 17.54 31.58
CA SER A 9 -56.29 16.43 30.64
C SER A 9 -54.85 15.93 30.79
N ALA A 10 -54.69 14.68 31.24
CA ALA A 10 -53.39 14.04 31.41
C ALA A 10 -52.81 13.61 30.04
N ALA A 11 -51.56 14.00 29.77
CA ALA A 11 -50.84 13.59 28.56
C ALA A 11 -50.49 12.09 28.59
N PRO A 12 -50.47 11.40 27.43
CA PRO A 12 -50.14 9.97 27.37
C PRO A 12 -48.65 9.72 27.66
N PRO A 13 -48.30 8.55 28.23
CA PRO A 13 -46.92 8.22 28.55
C PRO A 13 -46.06 8.05 27.29
N ALA A 14 -44.81 8.51 27.36
CA ALA A 14 -43.84 8.42 26.28
C ALA A 14 -43.56 6.96 25.88
N PRO A 15 -43.30 6.67 24.59
CA PRO A 15 -42.98 5.33 24.13
C PRO A 15 -41.68 4.82 24.75
N PRO A 16 -41.55 3.50 24.99
CA PRO A 16 -40.33 2.93 25.52
C PRO A 16 -39.15 3.17 24.55
N PRO A 17 -37.92 3.35 25.08
CA PRO A 17 -36.75 3.50 24.24
C PRO A 17 -36.56 2.27 23.35
N PRO A 18 -36.07 2.44 22.11
CA PRO A 18 -35.77 1.31 21.25
C PRO A 18 -34.75 0.39 21.92
N PRO A 19 -34.83 -0.94 21.70
CA PRO A 19 -33.85 -1.87 22.24
C PRO A 19 -32.45 -1.50 21.76
N PRO A 20 -31.40 -1.72 22.57
CA PRO A 20 -30.04 -1.41 22.19
C PRO A 20 -29.68 -2.20 20.93
N ALA A 21 -29.28 -1.49 19.87
CA ALA A 21 -28.85 -2.12 18.63
C ALA A 21 -27.65 -3.01 18.93
N ASP A 22 -27.76 -4.30 18.67
CA ASP A 22 -26.64 -5.23 18.77
C ASP A 22 -25.74 -5.04 17.54
N TYR A 23 -24.88 -4.03 17.58
CA TYR A 23 -23.92 -3.67 16.52
C TYR A 23 -22.82 -4.73 16.30
N THR A 24 -22.97 -5.93 16.88
CA THR A 24 -21.96 -6.98 16.91
C THR A 24 -22.05 -7.94 15.72
N GLN A 25 -23.08 -7.84 14.88
CA GLN A 25 -23.36 -8.83 13.82
C GLN A 25 -23.06 -8.40 12.38
N TYR A 26 -22.81 -7.10 12.11
CA TYR A 26 -22.52 -6.67 10.74
C TYR A 26 -21.45 -5.58 10.70
N PRO A 27 -20.43 -5.70 9.82
CA PRO A 27 -19.44 -4.65 9.68
C PRO A 27 -20.11 -3.35 9.21
N PRO A 28 -19.71 -2.18 9.75
CA PRO A 28 -20.23 -0.91 9.25
C PRO A 28 -19.94 -0.81 7.74
N GLU A 29 -20.86 -0.30 6.92
CA GLU A 29 -20.74 -0.21 5.44
C GLU A 29 -19.34 0.20 4.92
N PRO A 30 -18.64 1.19 5.53
CA PRO A 30 -17.29 1.58 5.10
C PRO A 30 -16.24 0.48 5.27
N LEU A 31 -16.47 -0.52 6.12
CA LEU A 31 -15.57 -1.63 6.38
C LEU A 31 -15.81 -2.77 5.38
N THR A 32 -17.05 -3.04 4.98
CA THR A 32 -17.39 -4.03 3.94
C THR A 32 -16.64 -3.74 2.64
N GLU A 33 -16.66 -2.49 2.18
CA GLU A 33 -15.92 -2.05 0.99
C GLU A 33 -14.39 -2.26 1.13
N ARG A 34 -13.84 -2.09 2.34
CA ARG A 34 -12.41 -2.32 2.58
C ARG A 34 -12.06 -3.81 2.59
N VAL A 35 -12.96 -4.65 3.10
CA VAL A 35 -12.83 -6.11 3.04
C VAL A 35 -12.86 -6.58 1.59
N LEU A 36 -13.82 -6.12 0.78
CA LEU A 36 -13.88 -6.43 -0.65
C LEU A 36 -12.58 -6.04 -1.36
N ARG A 37 -12.07 -4.83 -1.12
CA ARG A 37 -10.79 -4.39 -1.69
C ARG A 37 -9.59 -5.21 -1.21
N ALA A 38 -9.63 -5.76 0.00
CA ALA A 38 -8.57 -6.64 0.51
C ALA A 38 -8.60 -8.02 -0.15
N LEU A 39 -9.78 -8.48 -0.56
CA LEU A 39 -10.00 -9.77 -1.24
C LEU A 39 -9.75 -9.69 -2.75
N GLU A 40 -10.23 -8.63 -3.40
CA GLU A 40 -10.27 -8.52 -4.86
C GLU A 40 -9.03 -7.84 -5.45
N HIS A 41 -8.44 -6.87 -4.75
CA HIS A 41 -7.27 -6.19 -5.29
C HIS A 41 -6.07 -7.14 -5.33
N ARG A 42 -5.24 -6.95 -6.35
CA ARG A 42 -3.96 -7.66 -6.52
C ARG A 42 -2.94 -7.24 -5.46
N LEU A 43 -3.11 -7.77 -4.26
CA LEU A 43 -2.20 -7.61 -3.13
C LEU A 43 -1.41 -8.91 -2.94
N ARG A 44 -0.13 -8.79 -2.59
CA ARG A 44 0.76 -9.94 -2.33
C ARG A 44 1.73 -9.65 -1.20
N LEU A 45 2.10 -10.68 -0.45
CA LEU A 45 3.13 -10.64 0.58
C LEU A 45 4.51 -10.84 -0.06
N LEU A 46 5.41 -9.88 0.12
CA LEU A 46 6.79 -9.98 -0.36
C LEU A 46 7.69 -10.63 0.68
N HIS A 47 7.54 -10.19 1.93
CA HIS A 47 8.38 -10.63 3.04
C HIS A 47 7.63 -10.43 4.37
N ARG A 48 7.96 -11.26 5.35
CA ARG A 48 7.53 -11.14 6.73
C ARG A 48 8.77 -11.14 7.61
N SER A 49 8.90 -10.12 8.47
CA SER A 49 9.97 -9.99 9.46
C SER A 49 9.35 -9.73 10.83
N ASN A 50 9.30 -10.75 11.68
CA ASN A 50 8.61 -10.70 12.97
C ASN A 50 7.15 -10.24 12.83
N ASN A 51 6.91 -8.98 13.23
CA ASN A 51 5.60 -8.34 13.26
C ASN A 51 5.32 -7.49 12.01
N ASP A 52 6.32 -7.32 11.15
CA ASP A 52 6.23 -6.51 9.93
C ASP A 52 5.94 -7.37 8.71
N PHE A 53 4.96 -6.95 7.94
CA PHE A 53 4.51 -7.56 6.69
C PHE A 53 4.69 -6.56 5.56
N PHE A 54 5.49 -6.93 4.56
CA PHE A 54 5.77 -6.11 3.38
C PHE A 54 4.82 -6.48 2.26
N ILE A 55 3.86 -5.61 1.98
CA ILE A 55 2.73 -5.84 1.09
C ILE A 55 2.94 -5.10 -0.23
N LEU A 56 2.95 -5.85 -1.33
CA LEU A 56 2.87 -5.30 -2.68
C LEU A 56 1.44 -4.83 -2.95
N GLY A 57 1.27 -3.54 -3.23
CA GLY A 57 0.00 -2.95 -3.64
C GLY A 57 -0.25 -3.05 -5.15
N ALA A 58 -1.50 -2.86 -5.56
CA ALA A 58 -1.93 -2.94 -6.97
C ALA A 58 -1.19 -1.97 -7.92
N THR A 59 -0.61 -0.87 -7.42
CA THR A 59 0.19 0.09 -8.21
C THR A 59 1.69 -0.23 -8.21
N GLY A 60 2.09 -1.37 -7.64
CA GLY A 60 3.47 -1.79 -7.46
C GLY A 60 4.18 -1.14 -6.28
N ASN A 61 3.53 -0.27 -5.51
CA ASN A 61 4.12 0.28 -4.28
C ASN A 61 4.16 -0.78 -3.18
N VAL A 62 5.24 -0.80 -2.41
CA VAL A 62 5.37 -1.65 -1.21
C VAL A 62 4.94 -0.85 0.02
N TYR A 63 3.99 -1.40 0.76
CA TYR A 63 3.51 -0.88 2.03
C TYR A 63 3.91 -1.82 3.16
N THR A 64 4.23 -1.28 4.33
CA THR A 64 4.53 -2.09 5.52
C THR A 64 3.32 -2.06 6.42
N VAL A 65 2.84 -3.24 6.82
CA VAL A 65 1.86 -3.43 7.89
C VAL A 65 2.60 -3.95 9.10
N THR A 66 2.47 -3.26 10.24
CA THR A 66 3.08 -3.67 11.51
C THR A 66 1.98 -4.12 12.47
N LEU A 67 2.01 -5.39 12.86
CA LEU A 67 1.10 -5.93 13.86
C LEU A 67 1.58 -5.61 15.26
N SER A 68 0.74 -4.91 16.01
CA SER A 68 0.97 -4.57 17.42
C SER A 68 -0.38 -4.47 18.13
N ALA A 69 -0.40 -4.03 19.39
CA ALA A 69 -1.65 -3.70 20.08
C ALA A 69 -2.49 -2.69 19.28
N ALA A 70 -1.85 -1.77 18.54
CA ALA A 70 -2.48 -0.86 17.58
C ALA A 70 -1.87 -1.10 16.18
N PRO A 71 -2.48 -1.97 15.36
CA PRO A 71 -1.99 -2.28 14.02
C PRO A 71 -1.85 -1.01 13.17
N SER A 72 -0.73 -0.90 12.44
CA SER A 72 -0.44 0.28 11.61
C SER A 72 -0.06 -0.13 10.19
N CYS A 73 -0.25 0.79 9.25
CA CYS A 73 0.15 0.60 7.86
C CYS A 73 0.72 1.89 7.29
N THR A 74 1.78 1.80 6.48
CA THR A 74 2.41 2.97 5.86
C THR A 74 1.63 3.53 4.66
N CYS A 75 0.52 2.90 4.27
CA CYS A 75 -0.30 3.32 3.13
C CYS A 75 -0.97 4.71 3.36
N PRO A 76 -1.43 5.39 2.29
CA PRO A 76 -2.03 6.72 2.43
C PRO A 76 -3.43 6.73 3.08
N ASP A 77 -4.08 5.57 3.23
CA ASP A 77 -5.37 5.47 3.92
C ASP A 77 -5.15 5.65 5.42
N ARG A 78 -5.75 6.71 5.98
CA ARG A 78 -5.66 7.06 7.41
C ARG A 78 -6.65 6.29 8.27
N THR A 79 -7.47 5.42 7.66
CA THR A 79 -8.43 4.59 8.40
C THR A 79 -7.78 3.30 8.85
N THR A 80 -8.02 2.91 10.09
CA THR A 80 -7.58 1.63 10.65
C THR A 80 -8.79 0.78 11.03
N PRO A 81 -8.86 -0.49 10.60
CA PRO A 81 -7.93 -1.15 9.68
C PRO A 81 -8.14 -0.70 8.22
N CYS A 82 -7.04 -0.46 7.50
CA CYS A 82 -7.07 -0.24 6.05
C CYS A 82 -7.12 -1.58 5.32
N LYS A 83 -7.36 -1.55 4.00
CA LYS A 83 -7.39 -2.79 3.20
C LYS A 83 -6.12 -3.65 3.28
N HIS A 84 -4.94 -3.06 3.52
CA HIS A 84 -3.69 -3.82 3.65
C HIS A 84 -3.62 -4.57 4.98
N ILE A 85 -4.14 -3.98 6.06
CA ILE A 85 -4.26 -4.67 7.36
C ILE A 85 -5.27 -5.81 7.25
N LEU A 86 -6.41 -5.56 6.61
CA LEU A 86 -7.40 -6.59 6.33
C LEU A 86 -6.85 -7.71 5.44
N PHE A 87 -6.05 -7.38 4.43
CA PHE A 87 -5.34 -8.36 3.61
C PHE A 87 -4.41 -9.24 4.46
N VAL A 88 -3.66 -8.66 5.40
CA VAL A 88 -2.84 -9.43 6.35
C VAL A 88 -3.71 -10.39 7.16
N TYR A 89 -4.81 -9.93 7.74
CA TYR A 89 -5.66 -10.80 8.53
C TYR A 89 -6.30 -11.92 7.71
N ILE A 90 -6.94 -11.58 6.60
CA ILE A 90 -7.82 -12.50 5.89
C ILE A 90 -7.02 -13.40 4.96
N ARG A 91 -6.10 -12.83 4.17
CA ARG A 91 -5.41 -13.54 3.08
C ARG A 91 -4.07 -14.12 3.49
N ILE A 92 -3.34 -13.46 4.38
CA ILE A 92 -2.03 -13.93 4.84
C ILE A 92 -2.18 -14.85 6.05
N LEU A 93 -2.97 -14.46 7.05
CA LEU A 93 -3.12 -15.18 8.31
C LEU A 93 -4.41 -16.03 8.38
N SER A 94 -5.18 -16.08 7.30
CA SER A 94 -6.39 -16.91 7.14
C SER A 94 -7.43 -16.74 8.26
N ILE A 95 -7.60 -15.52 8.74
CA ILE A 95 -8.60 -15.18 9.76
C ILE A 95 -9.99 -15.12 9.11
N SER A 96 -10.97 -15.77 9.75
CA SER A 96 -12.36 -15.78 9.31
C SER A 96 -12.94 -14.36 9.25
N LEU A 97 -13.79 -14.12 8.25
CA LEU A 97 -14.54 -12.87 8.13
C LEU A 97 -15.45 -12.60 9.33
N ASP A 98 -15.83 -13.61 10.10
CA ASP A 98 -16.66 -13.42 11.30
C ASP A 98 -15.85 -13.05 12.55
N ASP A 99 -14.51 -13.05 12.48
CA ASP A 99 -13.67 -12.85 13.67
C ASP A 99 -13.69 -11.38 14.15
N PRO A 100 -14.03 -11.13 15.44
CA PRO A 100 -14.05 -9.80 16.04
C PRO A 100 -12.76 -8.99 15.89
N CYS A 101 -11.60 -9.61 15.69
CA CYS A 101 -10.33 -8.88 15.55
C CYS A 101 -10.24 -8.10 14.23
N LEU A 102 -11.00 -8.46 13.20
CA LEU A 102 -11.00 -7.76 11.91
C LEU A 102 -11.52 -6.32 12.00
N TRP A 103 -12.39 -6.05 12.96
CA TRP A 103 -13.07 -4.75 13.09
C TRP A 103 -12.39 -3.82 14.08
N ARG A 104 -11.55 -4.37 14.96
CA ARG A 104 -10.98 -3.63 16.09
C ARG A 104 -9.80 -2.79 15.64
N ARG A 105 -9.78 -1.54 16.11
CA ARG A 105 -8.61 -0.67 15.99
C ARG A 105 -7.46 -1.11 16.90
N ASN A 106 -7.78 -1.74 18.02
CA ASN A 106 -6.81 -2.24 18.98
C ASN A 106 -7.02 -3.74 19.20
N LEU A 107 -5.94 -4.48 19.17
CA LEU A 107 -5.91 -5.92 19.44
C LEU A 107 -5.64 -6.16 20.92
N HIS A 108 -6.36 -7.11 21.51
CA HIS A 108 -5.97 -7.63 22.82
C HIS A 108 -4.66 -8.43 22.71
N PRO A 109 -3.87 -8.53 23.79
CA PRO A 109 -2.62 -9.29 23.79
C PRO A 109 -2.78 -10.73 23.28
N CYS A 110 -3.84 -11.44 23.71
CA CYS A 110 -4.11 -12.79 23.24
C CYS A 110 -4.40 -12.87 21.73
N GLN A 111 -5.11 -11.88 21.19
CA GLN A 111 -5.40 -11.79 19.75
C GLN A 111 -4.12 -11.51 18.96
N LEU A 112 -3.28 -10.59 19.45
CA LEU A 112 -2.00 -10.27 18.82
C LEU A 112 -1.07 -11.49 18.79
N THR A 113 -0.91 -12.19 19.92
CA THR A 113 -0.11 -13.42 19.98
C THR A 113 -0.65 -14.47 19.02
N ARG A 114 -1.97 -14.69 18.98
CA ARG A 114 -2.59 -15.61 18.01
C ARG A 114 -2.26 -15.24 16.57
N LEU A 115 -2.35 -13.95 16.20
CA LEU A 115 -2.05 -13.47 14.84
C LEU A 115 -0.57 -13.63 14.50
N LEU A 116 0.33 -13.31 15.42
CA LEU A 116 1.78 -13.47 15.21
C LEU A 116 2.21 -14.94 15.14
N SER A 117 1.50 -15.85 15.81
CA SER A 117 1.77 -17.28 15.72
C SER A 117 1.10 -17.97 14.53
N ALA A 118 0.17 -17.30 13.84
CA ALA A 118 -0.54 -17.89 12.71
C ALA A 118 0.40 -18.16 11.52
N PRO A 119 0.19 -19.29 10.81
CA PRO A 119 0.96 -19.61 9.61
C PRO A 119 0.63 -18.62 8.48
N VAL A 120 1.60 -18.43 7.59
CA VAL A 120 1.43 -17.60 6.39
C VAL A 120 0.84 -18.47 5.28
N SER A 121 -0.28 -18.04 4.70
CA SER A 121 -0.87 -18.69 3.53
C SER A 121 0.04 -18.53 2.30
N ALA A 122 0.39 -19.64 1.66
CA ALA A 122 1.24 -19.66 0.46
C ALA A 122 0.64 -18.83 -0.69
N ASP A 123 -0.68 -18.93 -0.91
CA ASP A 123 -1.39 -18.23 -1.99
C ASP A 123 -1.32 -16.69 -1.91
N ALA A 124 -1.03 -16.15 -0.73
CA ALA A 124 -0.89 -14.71 -0.55
C ALA A 124 0.53 -14.22 -0.85
N VAL A 125 1.52 -15.12 -0.92
CA VAL A 125 2.93 -14.79 -1.17
C VAL A 125 3.14 -14.45 -2.64
N ALA A 126 3.96 -13.43 -2.90
CA ALA A 126 4.33 -13.06 -4.26
C ALA A 126 5.32 -14.06 -4.89
N GLY A 127 5.47 -14.01 -6.21
CA GLY A 127 6.45 -14.82 -6.95
C GLY A 127 7.88 -14.62 -6.44
N VAL A 128 8.74 -15.62 -6.68
CA VAL A 128 10.13 -15.60 -6.19
C VAL A 128 10.91 -14.43 -6.79
N ALA A 129 10.71 -14.13 -8.08
CA ALA A 129 11.41 -13.07 -8.80
C ALA A 129 11.19 -11.69 -8.16
N ILE A 130 9.92 -11.27 -7.96
CA ILE A 130 9.65 -9.96 -7.35
C ILE A 130 10.13 -9.85 -5.91
N ARG A 131 10.13 -10.98 -5.17
CA ARG A 131 10.61 -11.02 -3.79
C ARG A 131 12.11 -10.81 -3.71
N GLN A 132 12.86 -11.41 -4.62
CA GLN A 132 14.30 -11.16 -4.74
C GLN A 132 14.58 -9.69 -5.09
N ARG A 133 13.85 -9.13 -6.07
CA ARG A 133 13.95 -7.70 -6.41
C ARG A 133 13.62 -6.78 -5.24
N PHE A 134 12.60 -7.11 -4.47
CA PHE A 134 12.28 -6.40 -3.25
C PHE A 134 13.44 -6.43 -2.25
N GLN A 135 14.02 -7.60 -1.99
CA GLN A 135 15.12 -7.76 -1.04
C GLN A 135 16.35 -6.95 -1.46
N GLU A 136 16.76 -7.03 -2.72
CA GLU A 136 17.86 -6.24 -3.28
C GLU A 136 17.64 -4.74 -3.04
N MET A 137 16.45 -4.23 -3.38
CA MET A 137 16.13 -2.81 -3.22
C MET A 137 16.02 -2.40 -1.76
N TYR A 138 15.48 -3.27 -0.90
CA TYR A 138 15.33 -3.02 0.53
C TYR A 138 16.68 -2.93 1.23
N LEU A 139 17.57 -3.89 0.97
CA LEU A 139 18.94 -3.91 1.51
C LEU A 139 19.77 -2.73 0.99
N HIS A 140 19.68 -2.43 -0.32
CA HIS A 140 20.37 -1.27 -0.88
C HIS A 140 19.89 0.03 -0.24
N ARG A 141 18.58 0.17 0.03
CA ARG A 141 18.02 1.33 0.72
C ARG A 141 18.48 1.41 2.17
N ALA A 142 18.53 0.29 2.89
CA ALA A 142 19.04 0.26 4.27
C ALA A 142 20.53 0.65 4.35
N ALA A 143 21.34 0.22 3.38
CA ALA A 143 22.76 0.53 3.32
C ALA A 143 23.07 1.99 2.89
N THR A 144 22.33 2.52 1.91
CA THR A 144 22.58 3.86 1.36
C THR A 144 21.86 4.98 2.08
N ASN A 145 20.81 4.67 2.85
CA ASN A 145 19.95 5.63 3.55
C ASN A 145 19.59 5.19 4.97
N PRO A 146 20.56 4.99 5.88
CA PRO A 146 20.25 4.72 7.28
C PRO A 146 19.45 5.87 7.92
N ASP A 147 19.75 7.13 7.55
CA ASP A 147 19.04 8.34 8.02
C ASP A 147 17.90 8.80 7.10
N GLY A 148 17.54 8.01 6.08
CA GLY A 148 16.44 8.33 5.15
C GLY A 148 16.73 9.42 4.09
N LYS A 149 17.94 10.00 4.03
CA LYS A 149 18.32 11.03 3.05
C LYS A 149 19.18 10.47 1.91
N ARG A 150 18.57 10.25 0.74
CA ARG A 150 19.29 9.78 -0.47
C ARG A 150 20.41 10.74 -0.87
N PRO A 151 21.60 10.23 -1.27
CA PRO A 151 22.63 11.06 -1.85
C PRO A 151 22.07 11.91 -3.00
N PRO A 152 22.59 13.14 -3.18
CA PRO A 152 22.23 13.99 -4.31
C PRO A 152 22.37 13.22 -5.63
N VAL A 153 21.54 13.55 -6.62
CA VAL A 153 21.79 13.07 -7.99
C VAL A 153 23.07 13.76 -8.45
N VAL A 154 24.12 12.98 -8.70
CA VAL A 154 25.38 13.48 -9.24
C VAL A 154 25.44 13.07 -10.70
N ALA A 155 25.75 14.03 -11.56
CA ALA A 155 26.04 13.80 -12.97
C ALA A 155 27.50 13.39 -13.13
N GLU A 156 27.80 12.50 -14.08
CA GLU A 156 29.18 12.21 -14.47
C GLU A 156 29.82 13.48 -15.06
N GLU A 157 31.12 13.69 -14.81
CA GLU A 157 31.86 14.84 -15.36
C GLU A 157 31.75 14.85 -16.89
N GLY A 158 31.36 15.98 -17.46
CA GLY A 158 31.15 16.12 -18.91
C GLY A 158 29.78 15.66 -19.43
N SER A 159 28.86 15.19 -18.57
CA SER A 159 27.51 14.85 -19.02
C SER A 159 26.66 16.10 -19.27
N ASN A 160 25.93 16.15 -20.38
CA ASN A 160 25.13 17.32 -20.77
C ASN A 160 23.63 17.10 -20.53
N CYS A 161 22.95 18.14 -20.06
CA CYS A 161 21.50 18.10 -19.82
C CYS A 161 20.77 17.88 -21.15
N PRO A 162 19.91 16.87 -21.29
CA PRO A 162 19.24 16.55 -22.57
C PRO A 162 18.22 17.60 -23.02
N VAL A 163 17.94 18.61 -22.19
CA VAL A 163 16.95 19.67 -22.46
C VAL A 163 17.62 20.97 -22.90
N CYS A 164 18.63 21.44 -22.16
CA CYS A 164 19.34 22.69 -22.49
C CYS A 164 20.72 22.48 -23.13
N LEU A 165 21.21 21.23 -23.19
CA LEU A 165 22.52 20.85 -23.73
C LEU A 165 23.73 21.46 -22.99
N GLU A 166 23.51 22.05 -21.81
CA GLU A 166 24.56 22.56 -20.93
C GLU A 166 25.13 21.45 -20.05
N GLU A 167 26.40 21.57 -19.70
CA GLU A 167 27.11 20.59 -18.87
C GLU A 167 26.52 20.54 -17.44
N MET A 168 26.27 19.31 -16.97
CA MET A 168 25.79 18.99 -15.64
C MET A 168 26.98 18.72 -14.73
N GLY A 169 26.96 19.24 -13.50
CA GLY A 169 28.05 19.06 -12.52
C GLY A 169 29.02 20.24 -12.42
N ARG A 170 29.11 21.11 -13.45
CA ARG A 170 29.74 22.43 -13.35
C ARG A 170 28.68 23.50 -12.98
N GLY A 171 28.25 23.51 -11.73
CA GLY A 171 27.37 24.56 -11.19
C GLY A 171 26.47 24.08 -10.05
N ASP A 172 25.89 25.03 -9.30
CA ASP A 172 25.02 24.76 -8.14
C ASP A 172 23.56 24.43 -8.56
N ARG A 173 23.37 23.91 -9.77
CA ARG A 173 22.05 23.57 -10.30
C ARG A 173 21.64 22.19 -9.84
N LYS A 174 20.49 22.12 -9.20
CA LYS A 174 19.92 20.87 -8.69
C LYS A 174 19.55 19.93 -9.84
N LEU A 175 19.96 18.67 -9.69
CA LEU A 175 19.69 17.61 -10.65
C LEU A 175 18.54 16.70 -10.18
N VAL A 176 17.74 16.25 -11.14
CA VAL A 176 16.74 15.19 -10.99
C VAL A 176 17.03 14.10 -12.01
N ALA A 177 16.79 12.84 -11.66
CA ALA A 177 17.04 11.71 -12.55
C ALA A 177 15.76 10.91 -12.82
N CYS A 178 15.67 10.35 -14.02
CA CYS A 178 14.59 9.42 -14.35
C CYS A 178 14.69 8.15 -13.50
N ALA A 179 13.59 7.68 -12.92
CA ALA A 179 13.58 6.44 -12.14
C ALA A 179 13.91 5.19 -12.97
N THR A 180 13.64 5.22 -14.28
CA THR A 180 13.85 4.10 -15.20
C THR A 180 15.24 4.15 -15.84
N CYS A 181 15.54 5.18 -16.64
CA CYS A 181 16.82 5.24 -17.37
C CYS A 181 17.96 5.93 -16.61
N LYS A 182 17.72 6.41 -15.38
CA LYS A 182 18.69 7.08 -14.49
C LYS A 182 19.37 8.33 -15.02
N ASN A 183 19.07 8.77 -16.25
CA ASN A 183 19.67 9.97 -16.81
C ASN A 183 19.30 11.24 -16.03
N PRO A 184 20.29 12.04 -15.62
CA PRO A 184 20.09 13.30 -14.91
C PRO A 184 19.64 14.42 -15.87
N ILE A 185 18.90 15.37 -15.30
CA ILE A 185 18.38 16.57 -15.95
C ILE A 185 18.37 17.67 -14.89
N HIS A 186 18.61 18.92 -15.26
CA HIS A 186 18.39 20.04 -14.34
C HIS A 186 16.91 20.10 -13.89
N GLU A 187 16.67 20.39 -12.61
CA GLU A 187 15.32 20.44 -12.02
C GLU A 187 14.42 21.46 -12.73
N ASP A 188 14.94 22.63 -13.04
CA ASP A 188 14.24 23.70 -13.76
C ASP A 188 13.94 23.31 -15.22
N CYS A 189 14.89 22.66 -15.91
CA CYS A 189 14.65 22.09 -17.24
C CYS A 189 13.54 21.03 -17.22
N PHE A 190 13.56 20.16 -16.23
CA PHE A 190 12.49 19.16 -16.04
C PHE A 190 11.13 19.82 -15.73
N MET A 191 11.10 20.87 -14.91
CA MET A 191 9.87 21.61 -14.62
C MET A 191 9.32 22.32 -15.86
N ALA A 192 10.17 22.89 -16.71
CA ALA A 192 9.75 23.46 -17.99
C ALA A 192 9.16 22.39 -18.92
N TRP A 193 9.79 21.21 -18.99
CA TRP A 193 9.25 20.06 -19.71
C TRP A 193 7.89 19.61 -19.15
N LYS A 194 7.75 19.52 -17.82
CA LYS A 194 6.50 19.14 -17.16
C LYS A 194 5.36 20.11 -17.50
N ARG A 195 5.62 21.42 -17.56
CA ARG A 195 4.62 22.44 -17.92
C ARG A 195 4.21 22.41 -19.39
N SER A 196 5.11 22.06 -20.30
CA SER A 196 4.84 22.01 -21.75
C SER A 196 4.16 20.70 -22.19
N SER A 197 4.23 19.65 -21.38
CA SER A 197 3.56 18.38 -21.67
C SER A 197 2.03 18.53 -21.60
N ARG A 198 1.36 18.42 -22.75
CA ARG A 198 -0.11 18.39 -22.86
C ARG A 198 -0.77 17.12 -22.32
N ARG A 199 0.01 16.16 -21.80
CA ARG A 199 -0.49 14.87 -21.29
C ARG A 199 -0.81 14.96 -19.80
N ARG A 200 -1.83 14.22 -19.35
CA ARG A 200 -2.19 14.11 -17.92
C ARG A 200 -1.09 13.51 -17.04
N SER A 201 -0.07 12.86 -17.64
CA SER A 201 1.06 12.26 -16.95
C SER A 201 2.39 12.75 -17.52
N THR A 202 3.30 13.14 -16.62
CA THR A 202 4.67 13.52 -16.98
C THR A 202 5.46 12.29 -17.41
N CYS A 203 6.17 12.38 -18.54
CA CYS A 203 7.03 11.31 -19.05
C CYS A 203 8.48 11.80 -19.14
N CYS A 204 9.43 10.87 -19.05
CA CYS A 204 10.85 11.12 -19.30
C CYS A 204 11.08 11.60 -20.74
N VAL A 205 11.87 12.66 -20.90
CA VAL A 205 12.30 13.17 -22.22
C VAL A 205 13.11 12.15 -23.02
N ILE A 206 13.83 11.26 -22.34
CA ILE A 206 14.71 10.27 -22.97
C ILE A 206 13.95 8.96 -23.20
N CYS A 207 13.57 8.25 -22.13
CA CYS A 207 12.99 6.91 -22.25
C CYS A 207 11.46 6.87 -22.32
N ARG A 208 10.77 8.03 -22.25
CA ARG A 208 9.30 8.16 -22.26
C ARG A 208 8.55 7.43 -21.12
N ALA A 209 9.26 6.72 -20.24
CA ALA A 209 8.68 6.14 -19.03
C ALA A 209 8.01 7.23 -18.18
N ARG A 210 6.92 6.86 -17.50
CA ARG A 210 6.20 7.76 -16.60
C ARG A 210 7.17 8.31 -15.54
N TRP A 211 7.28 9.63 -15.47
CA TRP A 211 8.08 10.31 -14.46
C TRP A 211 7.34 10.27 -13.13
N ARG A 212 8.05 9.85 -12.07
CA ARG A 212 7.54 9.85 -10.70
C ARG A 212 8.15 11.05 -9.99
N ASP A 213 7.40 11.85 -9.23
CA ASP A 213 8.02 12.97 -8.49
C ASP A 213 8.90 12.43 -7.35
N ARG A 214 9.98 13.15 -7.01
CA ARG A 214 10.97 12.71 -6.00
C ARG A 214 10.31 12.38 -4.66
N ALA A 215 9.35 13.20 -4.22
CA ALA A 215 8.60 12.98 -2.98
C ALA A 215 7.75 11.69 -2.99
N GLU A 216 7.21 11.28 -4.14
CA GLU A 216 6.49 10.01 -4.28
C GLU A 216 7.44 8.81 -4.40
N GLN A 217 8.60 8.99 -5.05
CA GLN A 217 9.67 7.98 -5.13
C GLN A 217 10.35 7.75 -3.77
N GLU A 218 10.37 8.76 -2.90
CA GLU A 218 11.05 8.73 -1.62
C GLU A 218 10.25 7.99 -0.55
N LYS A 219 8.91 7.94 -0.64
CA LYS A 219 8.12 7.34 0.44
C LYS A 219 8.09 5.81 0.40
N TYR A 220 8.00 5.21 -0.79
CA TYR A 220 7.79 3.75 -0.93
C TYR A 220 8.77 3.12 -1.92
N ILE A 221 9.18 1.88 -1.64
CA ILE A 221 9.80 1.05 -2.68
C ILE A 221 8.72 0.75 -3.71
N ASN A 222 9.02 0.93 -5.00
CA ASN A 222 8.08 0.68 -6.08
C ASN A 222 8.64 -0.38 -7.04
N LEU A 223 7.89 -1.46 -7.19
CA LEU A 223 8.23 -2.63 -8.00
C LEU A 223 7.39 -2.72 -9.28
N SER A 224 6.65 -1.66 -9.66
CA SER A 224 5.75 -1.69 -10.83
C SER A 224 6.42 -2.08 -12.15
N ALA A 225 7.74 -1.89 -12.27
CA ALA A 225 8.51 -2.31 -13.44
C ALA A 225 8.70 -3.83 -13.56
N TYR A 226 8.49 -4.58 -12.47
CA TYR A 226 8.76 -6.03 -12.37
C TYR A 226 7.49 -6.86 -12.17
N VAL A 227 6.33 -6.22 -11.96
CA VAL A 227 5.05 -6.92 -11.70
C VAL A 227 4.58 -7.74 -12.92
N SER A 228 4.98 -7.38 -14.13
CA SER A 228 4.62 -8.11 -15.35
C SER A 228 5.33 -9.47 -15.48
N GLU A 229 6.43 -9.68 -14.77
CA GLU A 229 7.24 -10.91 -14.86
C GLU A 229 6.68 -12.03 -13.97
N ASP A 230 6.09 -11.69 -12.81
CA ASP A 230 5.46 -12.67 -11.92
C ASP A 230 4.21 -13.35 -12.51
N GLU A 231 3.53 -12.73 -13.49
CA GLU A 231 2.30 -13.27 -14.05
C GLU A 231 2.51 -14.52 -14.91
N ASN A 232 3.71 -14.68 -15.49
CA ASN A 232 4.04 -15.84 -16.32
C ASN A 232 4.45 -17.08 -15.50
N ASP A 233 5.00 -16.90 -14.30
CA ASP A 233 5.47 -18.02 -13.48
C ASP A 233 4.32 -18.81 -12.82
N GLN A 234 3.16 -18.18 -12.61
CA GLN A 234 2.02 -18.85 -11.98
C GLN A 234 1.19 -19.73 -12.94
N GLN A 235 1.40 -19.62 -14.26
CA GLN A 235 0.74 -20.46 -15.27
C GLN A 235 1.61 -21.65 -15.74
N GLY A 236 2.87 -21.72 -15.28
CA GLY A 236 3.83 -22.74 -15.72
C GLY A 236 3.78 -24.08 -14.96
N GLU A 237 3.01 -24.20 -13.89
CA GLU A 237 3.03 -25.38 -13.01
C GLU A 237 1.85 -26.36 -13.19
N ASP A 238 0.96 -26.15 -14.17
CA ASP A 238 -0.23 -27.01 -14.39
C ASP A 238 -0.15 -27.93 -15.63
N TYR A 239 1.03 -28.15 -16.22
CA TYR A 239 1.18 -29.10 -17.33
C TYR A 239 2.41 -30.02 -17.16
N CYS A 240 2.37 -30.92 -16.18
CA CYS A 240 3.12 -32.17 -16.22
C CYS A 240 2.17 -33.38 -16.23
N GLY A 241 1.19 -33.35 -17.14
CA GLY A 241 0.62 -34.58 -17.68
C GLY A 241 1.61 -35.22 -18.66
N VAL A 242 2.46 -36.11 -18.18
CA VAL A 242 3.17 -37.06 -19.04
C VAL A 242 2.90 -38.47 -18.54
N ASN A 243 1.99 -39.13 -19.26
CA ASN A 243 1.91 -40.59 -19.34
C ASN A 243 3.29 -41.18 -19.62
N LEU A 244 3.69 -42.17 -18.83
CA LEU A 244 4.32 -43.44 -19.24
C LEU A 244 4.99 -44.03 -18.00
N ILE A 245 4.52 -45.17 -17.48
CA ILE A 245 5.37 -46.34 -17.24
C ILE A 245 4.50 -47.62 -17.33
N ASN A 246 4.81 -48.44 -18.35
CA ASN A 246 4.47 -49.85 -18.63
C ASN A 246 3.07 -50.41 -18.33
#